data_AF-A0AB36AAT9-F1
#
_entry.id   AF-A0AB36AAT9-F1
#
_cell.length_a   1.000
_cell.length_b   1.000
_cell.length_c   1.000
_cell.angle_alpha   90.00
_cell.angle_beta   90.00
_cell.angle_gamma   90.00
#
_symmetry.space_group_name_H-M   'P 1'
#
loop_
_entity.id
_entity.type
_entity.pdbx_description
1 polymer ?
#
loop_
_entity_poly.entity_id
_entity_poly.type
_entity_poly.pdbx_seq_one_letter_code
_entity_poly.pdbx_strand_id
1 'polypeptide(L)' 'MKNTIDQLSLTQLKFSQAGINRDTATWLTLEATLPLEQQCACIEALALEPNPNEKVKRLIVARGFQQRQRQRILNR' A
#
# COMPACT_ATOMS: atom_id res chain seq x y z
N MET A 1 -14.42 -11.51 3.09
CA MET A 1 -14.06 -10.38 3.98
C MET A 1 -13.89 -9.15 3.10
N LYS A 2 -14.39 -7.96 3.49
CA LYS A 2 -14.14 -6.74 2.71
C LYS A 2 -12.66 -6.36 2.86
N ASN A 3 -11.96 -6.16 1.75
CA ASN A 3 -10.60 -5.64 1.76
C ASN A 3 -10.63 -4.21 2.32
N THR A 4 -10.11 -3.99 3.52
CA THR A 4 -9.99 -2.65 4.09
C THR A 4 -8.58 -2.11 3.84
N ILE A 5 -8.47 -0.79 3.66
CA ILE A 5 -7.19 -0.12 3.41
C ILE A 5 -6.17 -0.38 4.53
N ASP A 6 -6.63 -0.61 5.75
CA ASP A 6 -5.80 -0.90 6.92
C ASP A 6 -5.10 -2.27 6.83
N GLN A 7 -5.64 -3.21 6.03
CA GLN A 7 -5.09 -4.55 5.83
C GLN A 7 -4.00 -4.58 4.77
N LEU A 8 -3.97 -3.61 3.85
CA LEU A 8 -3.01 -3.57 2.74
C LEU A 8 -1.55 -3.57 3.22
N SER A 9 -0.72 -4.39 2.57
CA SER A 9 0.72 -4.42 2.79
C SER A 9 1.39 -3.10 2.38
N LEU A 10 2.64 -2.89 2.80
CA LEU A 10 3.37 -1.68 2.40
C LEU A 10 3.52 -1.56 0.87
N THR A 11 3.71 -2.67 0.17
CA THR A 11 3.80 -2.70 -1.31
C THR A 11 2.47 -2.29 -1.94
N GLN A 12 1.36 -2.86 -1.45
CA GLN A 12 0.00 -2.51 -1.90
C GLN A 12 -0.33 -1.03 -1.63
N LEU A 13 0.04 -0.50 -0.46
CA LEU A 13 -0.15 0.91 -0.14
C LEU A 13 0.66 1.83 -1.06
N LYS A 14 1.91 1.47 -1.38
CA LYS A 14 2.74 2.21 -2.33
C LYS A 14 2.17 2.16 -3.76
N PHE A 15 1.60 1.03 -4.17
CA PHE A 15 0.90 0.89 -5.43
C PHE A 15 -0.32 1.82 -5.49
N SER A 16 -1.18 1.78 -4.46
CA SER A 16 -2.29 2.71 -4.28
C SER A 16 -1.86 4.18 -4.35
N GLN A 17 -0.78 4.55 -3.67
CA GLN A 17 -0.24 5.92 -3.68
C GLN A 17 0.21 6.35 -5.08
N ALA A 18 0.90 5.47 -5.81
CA ALA A 18 1.35 5.75 -7.18
C ALA A 18 0.16 6.03 -8.11
N GLY A 19 -0.93 5.25 -7.99
CA GLY A 19 -2.14 5.45 -8.77
C GLY A 19 -2.85 6.77 -8.44
N ILE A 20 -3.01 7.08 -7.16
CA ILE A 20 -3.59 8.36 -6.69
C ILE A 20 -2.79 9.55 -7.22
N ASN A 21 -1.46 9.47 -7.20
CA ASN A 21 -0.58 10.55 -7.62
C ASN A 21 -0.32 10.58 -9.13
N ARG A 22 -0.86 9.62 -9.90
CA ARG A 22 -0.55 9.42 -11.33
C ARG A 22 0.95 9.27 -11.62
N ASP A 23 1.68 8.65 -10.69
CA ASP A 23 3.08 8.26 -10.89
C ASP A 23 3.15 6.94 -11.67
N THR A 24 3.13 7.07 -13.00
CA THR A 24 3.07 5.93 -13.93
C THR A 24 4.29 5.01 -13.82
N ALA A 25 5.48 5.57 -13.56
CA ALA A 25 6.71 4.78 -13.51
C ALA A 25 6.71 3.84 -12.28
N THR A 26 6.37 4.38 -11.11
CA THR A 26 6.25 3.60 -9.88
C THR A 26 5.08 2.62 -9.97
N TRP A 27 3.96 3.04 -10.56
CA TRP A 27 2.79 2.19 -10.77
C TRP A 27 3.13 0.93 -11.57
N LEU A 28 3.69 1.09 -12.78
CA LEU A 28 4.03 -0.04 -13.67
C LEU A 28 5.05 -1.00 -13.02
N THR A 29 6.02 -0.44 -12.29
CA THR A 29 7.00 -1.25 -11.57
C THR A 29 6.34 -2.13 -10.52
N LEU A 30 5.38 -1.58 -9.76
CA LEU A 30 4.68 -2.31 -8.70
C LEU A 30 3.62 -3.27 -9.27
N GLU A 31 2.94 -2.88 -10.34
CA GLU A 31 1.97 -3.70 -11.07
C GLU A 31 2.60 -5.02 -11.54
N ALA A 32 3.84 -4.97 -12.05
CA ALA A 32 4.57 -6.16 -12.48
C ALA A 32 4.89 -7.15 -11.33
N THR A 33 4.85 -6.68 -10.07
CA THR A 33 5.18 -7.47 -8.87
C THR A 33 3.97 -7.91 -8.06
N LEU A 34 2.84 -7.20 -8.20
CA LEU A 34 1.61 -7.48 -7.46
C LEU A 34 0.70 -8.39 -8.31
N PRO A 35 0.30 -9.58 -7.81
CA PRO A 35 -0.72 -10.38 -8.47
C PRO A 35 -2.01 -9.60 -8.70
N LEU A 36 -2.71 -9.87 -9.81
CA LEU A 36 -3.92 -9.13 -10.20
C LEU A 36 -4.96 -9.06 -9.06
N GLU A 37 -5.17 -10.14 -8.32
CA GLU A 37 -6.06 -10.17 -7.16
C GLU A 37 -5.69 -9.11 -6.10
N GLN A 38 -4.39 -8.92 -5.86
CA GLN A 38 -3.90 -7.92 -4.91
C GLN A 38 -4.04 -6.50 -5.46
N GLN A 39 -3.92 -6.31 -6.77
CA GLN A 39 -4.19 -5.02 -7.41
C GLN A 39 -5.67 -4.64 -7.27
N CYS A 40 -6.58 -5.58 -7.57
CA CYS A 40 -8.03 -5.39 -7.38
C CYS A 40 -8.37 -5.07 -5.92
N ALA A 41 -7.79 -5.81 -4.97
CA ALA A 41 -7.98 -5.57 -3.54
C ALA A 41 -7.55 -4.15 -3.12
N CYS A 42 -6.50 -3.59 -3.72
CA CYS A 42 -6.10 -2.20 -3.48
C CYS A 42 -7.20 -1.22 -3.94
N ILE A 43 -7.73 -1.42 -5.16
CA ILE A 43 -8.76 -0.54 -5.73
C ILE A 43 -10.05 -0.61 -4.90
N GLU A 44 -10.49 -1.81 -4.56
CA GLU A 44 -11.66 -2.04 -3.70
C GLU A 44 -11.51 -1.36 -2.34
N ALA A 45 -10.36 -1.53 -1.69
CA ALA A 45 -10.08 -0.95 -0.39
C ALA A 45 -10.07 0.58 -0.41
N LEU A 46 -9.57 1.20 -1.50
CA LEU A 46 -9.59 2.65 -1.68
C LEU A 46 -11.01 3.18 -1.91
N ALA A 47 -11.82 2.46 -2.70
CA ALA A 47 -13.18 2.87 -3.03
C ALA A 47 -14.11 2.89 -1.80
N LEU A 48 -13.79 2.12 -0.77
CA LEU A 48 -14.54 2.07 0.48
C LEU A 48 -14.13 3.15 1.48
N GLU A 49 -13.06 3.90 1.23
CA GLU A 49 -12.52 4.89 2.15
C GLU A 49 -12.94 6.32 1.72
N PRO A 50 -13.57 7.13 2.59
CA PRO A 50 -13.98 8.49 2.25
C PRO A 50 -12.81 9.44 1.95
N ASN A 51 -11.65 9.24 2.57
CA ASN A 51 -10.44 10.02 2.30
C ASN A 51 -9.23 9.09 2.11
N PRO A 52 -9.14 8.41 0.95
CA PRO A 52 -8.15 7.36 0.74
C PRO A 52 -6.73 7.93 0.70
N ASN A 53 -6.53 9.11 0.11
CA ASN A 53 -5.19 9.69 -0.07
C ASN A 53 -4.48 9.95 1.27
N GLU A 54 -5.15 10.65 2.19
CA GLU A 54 -4.56 10.93 3.51
C GLU A 54 -4.32 9.66 4.31
N LYS A 55 -5.23 8.68 4.22
CA LYS A 55 -5.08 7.42 4.93
C LYS A 55 -3.94 6.57 4.37
N VAL A 56 -3.79 6.47 3.04
CA VAL A 56 -2.64 5.80 2.40
C VAL A 56 -1.32 6.38 2.90
N LYS A 57 -1.15 7.71 2.88
CA LYS A 57 0.09 8.37 3.32
C LYS A 57 0.45 7.99 4.77
N ARG A 58 -0.52 8.08 5.68
CA ARG A 58 -0.33 7.74 7.11
C ARG A 58 0.07 6.27 7.28
N LEU A 59 -0.60 5.36 6.59
CA LEU A 59 -0.33 3.93 6.68
C LEU A 59 1.04 3.57 6.09
N ILE A 60 1.47 4.19 5.00
CA ILE A 60 2.82 4.00 4.43
C ILE A 60 3.89 4.36 5.46
N VAL A 61 3.74 5.52 6.11
CA VAL A 61 4.68 5.97 7.15
C VAL A 61 4.70 4.97 8.31
N ALA A 62 3.54 4.62 8.86
CA ALA A 62 3.41 3.69 9.98
C ALA A 62 4.03 2.31 9.68
N ARG A 63 3.67 1.70 8.55
CA ARG A 63 4.19 0.39 8.13
C ARG A 63 5.68 0.42 7.82
N GLY A 64 6.18 1.51 7.23
CA GLY A 64 7.61 1.73 6.99
C GLY A 64 8.42 1.85 8.29
N PHE A 65 7.86 2.45 9.34
CA PHE A 65 8.47 2.44 10.68
C PHE A 65 8.49 1.04 11.29
N GLN A 66 7.36 0.32 11.25
CA GLN A 66 7.26 -1.04 11.79
C GLN A 66 8.24 -2.01 11.12
N GLN A 67 8.35 -1.95 9.78
CA GLN A 67 9.29 -2.80 9.03
C GLN A 67 10.75 -2.54 9.42
N ARG A 68 11.15 -1.27 9.58
CA ARG A 68 12.49 -0.90 10.02
C ARG A 68 12.78 -1.35 11.45
N GLN A 69 11.81 -1.23 12.36
CA GLN A 69 11.96 -1.74 13.72
C GLN A 69 12.16 -3.26 13.73
N ARG A 70 11.36 -3.99 12.95
CA ARG A 70 11.49 -5.45 12.83
C ARG A 70 12.85 -5.87 12.30
N GLN A 71 13.37 -5.20 11.27
CA GLN A 71 14.71 -5.46 10.73
C GLN A 71 15.82 -5.22 11.76
N ARG A 72 15.70 -4.17 12.59
CA ARG A 72 16.68 -3.91 13.66
C ARG A 72 16.69 -4.99 14.73
N ILE A 73 15.55 -5.59 15.04
CA ILE A 73 15.46 -6.69 16.01
C ILE A 73 16.06 -7.96 15.41
N LEU A 74 15.80 -8.26 14.14
CA LEU A 74 16.30 -9.46 13.46
C LEU A 74 17.82 -9.44 13.19
N ASN A 75 18.42 -8.26 13.10
CA ASN A 75 19.86 -8.08 12.86
C ASN A 75 20.67 -7.95 14.16
N ARG A 76 20.07 -8.22 15.32
CA ARG A 76 20.74 -8.31 16.62
C ARG A 76 20.90 -9.76 17.01
#